data_AF-A0A256ZUZ9-F1
#
_entry.id   AF-A0A256ZUZ9-F1
#
_cell.length_a   1.000
_cell.length_b   1.000
_cell.length_c   1.000
_cell.angle_alpha   90.00
_cell.angle_beta   90.00
_cell.angle_gamma   90.00
#
_symmetry.space_group_name_H-M   'P 1'
#
loop_
_entity.id
_entity.type
_entity.pdbx_description
1 polymer ?
#
loop_
_entity_poly.entity_id
_entity_poly.type
_entity_poly.pdbx_seq_one_letter_code
_entity_poly.pdbx_strand_id
1 'polypeptide(L)'
;MSNDTQKSERDTLKDRADLMGLSFPGNISTDKLRKLVNGELEGPETKTTTPKDKKQPSLDVSDIIREQTRKVRVIISCNDPQMKDWEATPYMQISNNIFTLPKVVVPFNVEWHIHYAYYLFLKEQKCTVSTKKRDEKGRPITVNKIISKYNIQDLPPLTEEELKKLRQAQAMRDGVAKVEE
;
A
#
# COMPACT_ATOMS: atom_id res chain seq x y z
N MET A 1 -9.27 62.45 -47.57
CA MET A 1 -9.50 62.36 -46.11
C MET A 1 -10.89 61.77 -45.97
N SER A 2 -11.13 60.51 -45.57
CA SER A 2 -10.53 59.79 -44.44
C SER A 2 -10.64 58.26 -44.65
N ASN A 3 -9.63 57.51 -44.20
CA ASN A 3 -9.56 56.04 -44.16
C ASN A 3 -10.53 55.48 -43.11
N ASP A 4 -11.36 54.50 -43.47
CA ASP A 4 -12.05 53.64 -42.50
C ASP A 4 -11.47 52.22 -42.54
N THR A 5 -10.84 51.87 -41.43
CA THR A 5 -9.86 50.80 -41.22
C THR A 5 -10.55 49.44 -41.10
N GLN A 6 -10.27 48.50 -42.02
CA GLN A 6 -10.66 47.10 -41.82
C GLN A 6 -9.86 46.51 -40.66
N LYS A 7 -10.47 46.44 -39.47
CA LYS A 7 -9.90 45.78 -38.30
C LYS A 7 -9.73 44.29 -38.62
N SER A 8 -8.50 43.78 -38.56
CA SER A 8 -8.22 42.36 -38.84
C SER A 8 -8.96 41.47 -37.83
N GLU A 9 -9.51 40.34 -38.27
CA GLU A 9 -10.19 39.35 -37.41
C GLU A 9 -9.35 38.93 -36.19
N ARG A 10 -8.01 39.02 -36.31
CA ARG A 10 -7.10 38.72 -35.21
C ARG A 10 -7.14 39.80 -34.11
N ASP A 11 -7.27 41.06 -34.47
CA ASP A 11 -7.25 42.17 -33.52
C ASP A 11 -8.57 42.25 -32.75
N THR A 12 -9.69 41.95 -33.40
CA THR A 12 -10.99 41.84 -32.71
C THR A 12 -11.02 40.70 -31.69
N LEU A 13 -10.33 39.59 -31.97
CA LEU A 13 -10.19 38.46 -31.03
C LEU A 13 -9.27 38.79 -29.84
N LYS A 14 -8.22 39.59 -30.05
CA LYS A 14 -7.35 40.06 -28.95
C LYS A 14 -8.08 41.04 -28.04
N ASP A 15 -8.76 42.04 -28.62
CA ASP A 15 -9.55 43.00 -27.84
C ASP A 15 -10.61 42.29 -26.98
N ARG A 16 -11.22 41.23 -27.53
CA ARG A 16 -12.21 40.41 -26.81
C ARG A 16 -11.58 39.57 -25.71
N ALA A 17 -10.39 39.01 -25.94
CA ALA A 17 -9.63 38.28 -24.93
C ALA A 17 -9.15 39.18 -23.78
N ASP A 18 -8.69 40.40 -24.10
CA ASP A 18 -8.24 41.40 -23.13
C ASP A 18 -9.40 41.94 -22.30
N LEU A 19 -10.58 42.17 -22.90
CA LEU A 19 -11.82 42.50 -22.18
C LEU A 19 -12.26 41.40 -21.21
N MET A 20 -11.96 40.13 -21.54
CA MET A 20 -12.25 38.96 -20.69
C MET A 20 -11.11 38.62 -19.72
N GLY A 21 -9.99 39.37 -19.73
CA GLY A 21 -8.85 39.14 -18.85
C GLY A 21 -8.03 37.88 -19.15
N LEU A 22 -8.14 37.33 -20.37
CA LEU A 22 -7.45 36.10 -20.78
C LEU A 22 -6.02 36.40 -21.23
N SER A 23 -5.02 35.91 -20.49
CA SER A 23 -3.61 36.03 -20.88
C SER A 23 -3.27 35.04 -22.01
N PHE A 24 -2.81 35.54 -23.16
CA PHE A 24 -2.35 34.71 -24.26
C PHE A 24 -0.88 35.04 -24.65
N PRO A 25 -0.08 34.03 -25.06
CA PRO A 25 1.28 34.26 -25.52
C PRO A 25 1.30 34.96 -26.89
N GLY A 26 2.24 35.90 -27.09
CA GLY A 26 2.31 36.77 -28.29
C GLY A 26 2.42 36.03 -29.64
N ASN A 27 2.85 34.77 -29.66
CA ASN A 27 2.97 33.93 -30.86
C ASN A 27 1.80 32.92 -31.03
N ILE A 28 0.63 33.21 -30.46
CA ILE A 28 -0.56 32.34 -30.62
C ILE A 28 -1.14 32.43 -32.03
N SER A 29 -1.55 31.29 -32.62
CA SER A 29 -2.25 31.26 -33.91
C SER A 29 -3.70 31.72 -33.78
N THR A 30 -4.27 32.25 -34.87
CA THR A 30 -5.66 32.77 -34.92
C THR A 30 -6.69 31.71 -34.49
N ASP A 31 -6.51 30.46 -34.91
CA ASP A 31 -7.40 29.35 -34.55
C ASP A 31 -7.39 29.03 -33.05
N LYS A 32 -6.22 29.13 -32.41
CA LYS A 32 -6.09 28.88 -30.96
C LYS A 32 -6.68 30.02 -30.14
N LEU A 33 -6.51 31.25 -30.59
CA LEU A 33 -7.10 32.43 -29.96
C LEU A 33 -8.63 32.39 -30.04
N ARG A 34 -9.20 31.98 -31.19
CA ARG A 34 -10.65 31.81 -31.35
C ARG A 34 -11.23 30.74 -30.43
N LYS A 35 -10.54 29.60 -30.27
CA LYS A 35 -10.96 28.52 -29.35
C LYS A 35 -10.90 28.95 -27.89
N LEU A 36 -9.90 29.74 -27.50
CA LEU A 36 -9.78 30.26 -26.14
C LEU A 36 -10.94 31.20 -25.78
N VAL A 37 -11.22 32.17 -26.65
CA VAL A 37 -12.28 33.16 -26.44
C VAL A 37 -13.67 32.51 -26.48
N ASN A 38 -13.90 31.55 -27.37
CA ASN A 38 -15.18 30.84 -27.44
C ASN A 38 -15.37 29.86 -26.27
N GLY A 39 -14.30 29.20 -25.82
CA GLY A 39 -14.37 28.27 -24.69
C GLY A 39 -14.75 28.94 -23.37
N GLU A 40 -14.39 30.20 -23.19
CA GLU A 40 -14.82 31.00 -22.03
C GLU A 40 -16.27 31.48 -22.16
N LEU A 41 -16.68 31.92 -23.36
CA LEU A 41 -18.05 32.37 -23.64
C LEU A 41 -19.11 31.28 -23.47
N GLU A 42 -18.76 30.02 -23.73
CA GLU A 42 -19.68 28.89 -23.62
C GLU A 42 -19.86 28.38 -22.18
N GLY A 43 -19.09 28.89 -21.21
CA GLY A 43 -19.22 28.53 -19.79
C GLY A 43 -18.83 27.08 -19.50
N PRO A 44 -18.18 26.79 -18.36
CA PRO A 44 -17.71 25.44 -18.08
C PRO A 44 -18.88 24.55 -17.69
N GLU A 45 -19.36 23.71 -18.62
CA GLU A 45 -19.92 22.43 -18.22
C GLU A 45 -18.81 21.67 -17.47
N THR A 46 -19.05 21.50 -16.17
CA THR A 46 -18.22 20.83 -15.17
C THR A 46 -17.70 19.48 -15.66
N LYS A 47 -16.58 19.49 -16.40
CA LYS A 47 -15.67 18.36 -16.51
C LYS A 47 -14.55 18.61 -15.52
N THR A 48 -14.77 18.13 -14.30
CA THR A 48 -13.70 17.91 -13.32
C THR A 48 -12.74 16.87 -13.91
N THR A 49 -11.80 17.32 -14.75
CA THR A 49 -10.61 16.54 -15.09
C THR A 49 -9.69 16.58 -13.87
N THR A 50 -9.95 15.69 -12.93
CA THR A 50 -8.94 15.23 -11.98
C THR A 50 -7.72 14.77 -12.79
N PRO A 51 -6.50 15.24 -12.51
CA PRO A 51 -5.30 14.75 -13.17
C PRO A 51 -4.97 13.32 -12.69
N LYS A 52 -5.55 12.33 -13.37
CA LYS A 52 -5.02 10.97 -13.57
C LYS A 52 -4.09 11.02 -14.79
N ASP A 53 -2.93 10.40 -14.92
CA ASP A 53 -2.25 9.39 -14.13
C ASP A 53 -0.75 9.56 -14.40
N LYS A 54 0.08 9.71 -13.36
CA LYS A 54 1.43 9.14 -13.44
C LYS A 54 1.22 7.64 -13.39
N LYS A 55 1.41 6.93 -14.51
CA LYS A 55 1.46 5.46 -14.54
C LYS A 55 2.50 4.99 -13.52
N GLN A 56 2.06 4.71 -12.30
CA GLN A 56 2.73 3.75 -11.45
C GLN A 56 2.72 2.41 -12.20
N PRO A 57 3.80 1.61 -12.12
CA PRO A 57 3.81 0.30 -12.76
C PRO A 57 2.62 -0.48 -12.24
N SER A 58 1.69 -0.84 -13.13
CA SER A 58 0.56 -1.69 -12.80
C SER A 58 1.12 -3.07 -12.47
N LEU A 59 1.46 -3.29 -11.20
CA LEU A 59 1.77 -4.62 -10.67
C LEU A 59 0.55 -5.49 -10.92
N ASP A 60 0.76 -6.64 -11.56
CA ASP A 60 -0.32 -7.60 -11.75
C ASP A 60 -0.83 -8.05 -10.37
N VAL A 61 -2.14 -8.05 -10.20
CA VAL A 61 -2.81 -8.48 -8.97
C VAL A 61 -2.43 -9.92 -8.64
N SER A 62 -2.22 -10.74 -9.67
CA SER A 62 -1.83 -12.14 -9.52
C SER A 62 -0.47 -12.30 -8.84
N ASP A 63 0.50 -11.44 -9.17
CA ASP A 63 1.84 -11.46 -8.60
C ASP A 63 1.85 -10.99 -7.15
N ILE A 64 1.05 -9.97 -6.82
CA ILE A 64 0.86 -9.52 -5.43
C ILE A 64 0.32 -10.68 -4.59
N ILE A 65 -0.71 -11.39 -5.07
CA ILE A 65 -1.28 -12.53 -4.34
C ILE A 65 -0.24 -13.62 -4.14
N ARG A 66 0.57 -13.96 -5.16
CA ARG A 66 1.64 -14.96 -5.06
C ARG A 66 2.69 -14.58 -4.03
N GLU A 67 3.14 -13.32 -4.03
CA GLU A 67 4.13 -12.84 -3.07
C GLU A 67 3.60 -12.86 -1.63
N GLN A 68 2.36 -12.41 -1.42
CA GLN A 68 1.74 -12.35 -0.10
C GLN A 68 1.40 -13.73 0.45
N THR A 69 1.01 -14.67 -0.41
CA THR A 69 0.67 -16.05 -0.03
C THR A 69 1.90 -16.95 0.12
N ARG A 70 3.08 -16.53 -0.35
CA ARG A 70 4.35 -17.26 -0.17
C ARG A 70 4.56 -17.63 1.31
N LYS A 71 4.96 -18.87 1.55
CA LYS A 71 5.24 -19.39 2.89
C LYS A 71 6.68 -19.05 3.30
N VAL A 72 6.84 -18.55 4.52
CA VAL A 72 8.13 -18.27 5.16
C VAL A 72 8.21 -19.08 6.44
N ARG A 73 9.36 -19.72 6.66
CA ARG A 73 9.65 -20.49 7.87
C ARG A 73 10.24 -19.55 8.92
N VAL A 74 9.62 -19.47 10.08
CA VAL A 74 9.99 -18.54 11.14
C VAL A 74 9.89 -19.16 12.52
N ILE A 75 10.66 -18.62 13.46
CA ILE A 75 10.45 -18.80 14.90
C ILE A 75 10.06 -17.45 15.48
N ILE A 76 8.97 -17.42 16.24
CA ILE A 76 8.40 -16.18 16.79
C ILE A 76 8.48 -16.21 18.30
N SER A 77 8.97 -15.13 18.92
CA SER A 77 8.90 -14.91 20.36
C SER A 77 8.18 -13.60 20.68
N CYS A 78 7.53 -13.54 21.84
CA CYS A 78 6.76 -12.38 22.28
C CYS A 78 7.56 -11.54 23.29
N ASN A 79 7.68 -10.24 23.02
CA ASN A 79 8.31 -9.28 23.93
C ASN A 79 7.28 -8.50 24.77
N ASP A 80 5.98 -8.71 24.51
CA ASP A 80 4.91 -7.98 25.17
C ASP A 80 4.71 -8.47 26.61
N PRO A 81 4.88 -7.61 27.64
CA PRO A 81 4.66 -8.01 29.03
C PRO A 81 3.24 -8.50 29.31
N GLN A 82 2.24 -8.02 28.57
CA GLN A 82 0.84 -8.42 28.77
C GLN A 82 0.54 -9.82 28.26
N MET A 83 1.37 -10.34 27.33
CA MET A 83 1.19 -11.63 26.69
C MET A 83 2.30 -12.63 27.06
N LYS A 84 2.94 -12.42 28.22
CA LYS A 84 4.07 -13.24 28.66
C LYS A 84 3.69 -14.71 28.87
N ASP A 85 2.48 -14.95 29.39
CA ASP A 85 2.00 -16.30 29.72
C ASP A 85 1.29 -16.97 28.52
N TRP A 86 1.27 -16.33 27.35
CA TRP A 86 0.61 -16.89 26.18
C TRP A 86 1.58 -17.82 25.45
N GLU A 87 1.09 -18.98 25.04
CA GLU A 87 1.89 -19.97 24.30
C GLU A 87 1.89 -19.72 22.79
N ALA A 88 0.93 -18.93 22.29
CA ALA A 88 0.75 -18.66 20.86
C ALA A 88 0.25 -17.24 20.60
N THR A 89 0.38 -16.79 19.36
CA THR A 89 -0.22 -15.53 18.90
C THR A 89 -1.74 -15.56 19.07
N PRO A 90 -2.40 -14.40 19.22
CA PRO A 90 -3.84 -14.33 19.09
C PRO A 90 -4.28 -14.87 17.72
N TYR A 91 -5.57 -15.20 17.59
CA TYR A 91 -6.16 -15.47 16.28
C TYR A 91 -5.95 -14.25 15.36
N MET A 92 -5.19 -14.44 14.28
CA MET A 92 -4.96 -13.40 13.29
C MET A 92 -5.69 -13.74 12.01
N GLN A 93 -6.35 -12.73 11.44
CA GLN A 93 -6.94 -12.78 10.11
C GLN A 93 -6.54 -11.52 9.36
N ILE A 94 -5.88 -11.69 8.22
CA ILE A 94 -5.59 -10.60 7.29
C ILE A 94 -6.50 -10.77 6.08
N SER A 95 -7.32 -9.75 5.83
CA SER A 95 -8.22 -9.69 4.68
C SER A 95 -8.26 -8.27 4.14
N ASN A 96 -8.28 -8.14 2.83
CA ASN A 96 -8.58 -6.90 2.13
C ASN A 96 -9.52 -7.21 0.94
N ASN A 97 -9.76 -6.22 0.07
CA ASN A 97 -10.62 -6.40 -1.11
C ASN A 97 -10.00 -7.29 -2.20
N ILE A 98 -8.67 -7.52 -2.16
CA ILE A 98 -7.93 -8.26 -3.19
C ILE A 98 -7.81 -9.74 -2.80
N PHE A 99 -7.50 -10.03 -1.54
CA PHE A 99 -7.31 -11.38 -1.04
C PHE A 99 -7.68 -11.50 0.44
N THR A 100 -8.06 -12.72 0.82
CA THR A 100 -8.33 -13.11 2.19
C THR A 100 -7.45 -14.30 2.54
N LEU A 101 -6.67 -14.18 3.62
CA LEU A 101 -5.89 -15.30 4.14
C LEU A 101 -6.68 -16.11 5.18
N PRO A 102 -6.38 -17.41 5.31
CA PRO A 102 -6.97 -18.22 6.37
C PRO A 102 -6.56 -17.68 7.74
N LYS A 103 -7.43 -17.91 8.73
CA LYS A 103 -7.16 -17.59 10.13
C LYS A 103 -6.02 -18.48 10.62
N VAL A 104 -5.00 -17.88 11.25
CA VAL A 104 -3.83 -18.61 11.74
C VAL A 104 -3.56 -18.22 13.19
N VAL A 105 -3.20 -19.23 13.99
CA VAL A 105 -2.60 -19.11 15.31
C VAL A 105 -1.19 -19.69 15.18
N VAL A 106 -0.18 -18.91 15.57
CA VAL A 106 1.22 -19.31 15.46
C VAL A 106 1.76 -19.57 16.87
N PRO A 107 2.24 -20.78 17.17
CA PRO A 107 2.88 -21.06 18.47
C PRO A 107 4.18 -20.27 18.62
N PHE A 108 4.48 -19.83 19.84
CA PHE A 108 5.74 -19.15 20.15
C PHE A 108 6.87 -20.15 20.37
N ASN A 109 8.10 -19.75 20.02
CA ASN A 109 9.33 -20.52 20.17
C ASN A 109 9.32 -21.89 19.46
N VAL A 110 8.44 -22.08 18.49
CA VAL A 110 8.35 -23.29 17.66
C VAL A 110 8.54 -22.90 16.21
N GLU A 111 9.21 -23.76 15.45
CA GLU A 111 9.37 -23.57 14.00
C GLU A 111 8.02 -23.69 13.30
N TRP A 112 7.61 -22.63 12.61
CA TRP A 112 6.32 -22.60 11.93
C TRP A 112 6.41 -21.98 10.54
N HIS A 113 5.45 -22.33 9.68
CA HIS A 113 5.32 -21.76 8.34
C HIS A 113 4.14 -20.80 8.29
N ILE A 114 4.41 -19.52 8.03
CA ILE A 114 3.40 -18.47 7.92
C ILE A 114 3.39 -17.87 6.52
N HIS A 115 2.28 -17.23 6.13
CA HIS A 115 2.27 -16.43 4.90
C HIS A 115 3.08 -15.15 5.07
N TYR A 116 3.69 -14.67 3.99
CA TYR A 116 4.50 -13.46 4.00
C TYR A 116 3.73 -12.22 4.49
N ALA A 117 2.44 -12.12 4.19
CA ALA A 117 1.62 -11.03 4.73
C ALA A 117 1.57 -11.01 6.27
N TYR A 118 1.47 -12.18 6.92
CA TYR A 118 1.51 -12.28 8.38
C TYR A 118 2.90 -11.95 8.93
N TYR A 119 3.96 -12.32 8.22
CA TYR A 119 5.32 -11.95 8.59
C TYR A 119 5.49 -10.42 8.62
N LEU A 120 5.05 -9.72 7.57
CA LEU A 120 5.09 -8.26 7.50
C LEU A 120 4.27 -7.63 8.62
N PHE A 121 3.05 -8.12 8.84
CA PHE A 121 2.17 -7.64 9.90
C PHE A 121 2.82 -7.76 11.28
N LEU A 122 3.34 -8.94 11.63
CA LEU A 122 3.97 -9.18 12.94
C LEU A 122 5.24 -8.36 13.15
N LYS A 123 6.01 -8.14 12.08
CA LYS A 123 7.24 -7.34 12.11
C LYS A 123 6.96 -5.85 12.38
N GLU A 124 5.84 -5.34 11.91
CA GLU A 124 5.45 -3.94 12.11
C GLU A 124 4.80 -3.69 13.49
N GLN A 125 4.27 -4.72 14.14
CA GLN A 125 3.62 -4.58 15.44
C GLN A 125 4.62 -4.16 16.54
N LYS A 126 4.21 -3.14 17.32
CA LYS A 126 4.96 -2.57 18.43
C LYS A 126 4.14 -2.64 19.71
N CYS A 127 4.81 -2.74 20.85
CA CYS A 127 4.21 -2.63 22.17
C CYS A 127 4.92 -1.55 22.98
N THR A 128 4.20 -0.96 23.93
CA THR A 128 4.74 0.05 24.83
C THR A 128 5.06 -0.60 26.16
N VAL A 129 6.32 -0.52 26.57
CA VAL A 129 6.80 -1.05 27.85
C VAL A 129 7.16 0.10 28.78
N SER A 130 6.56 0.12 29.96
CA SER A 130 6.87 1.10 31.00
C SER A 130 8.14 0.70 31.74
N THR A 131 9.14 1.57 31.73
CA THR A 131 10.43 1.38 32.41
C THR A 131 10.62 2.45 33.49
N LYS A 132 11.21 2.09 34.63
CA LYS A 132 11.51 3.05 35.69
C LYS A 132 12.85 3.71 35.40
N LYS A 133 12.86 5.01 35.14
CA LYS A 133 14.08 5.82 35.01
C LYS A 133 14.22 6.70 36.26
N ARG A 134 15.46 6.96 36.68
CA ARG A 134 15.72 7.97 37.72
C ARG A 134 15.89 9.33 37.07
N ASP A 135 15.21 10.32 37.62
CA ASP A 135 15.35 11.71 37.22
C ASP A 135 16.67 12.31 37.73
N GLU A 136 16.99 13.53 37.28
CA GLU A 136 18.16 14.30 37.73
C GLU A 136 18.15 14.54 39.27
N LYS A 137 16.96 14.54 39.87
CA LYS A 137 16.73 14.63 41.33
C LYS A 137 16.56 13.27 42.03
N GLY A 138 16.88 12.16 41.35
CA GLY A 138 16.86 10.81 41.92
C GLY A 138 15.48 10.18 42.14
N ARG A 139 14.39 10.85 41.76
CA ARG A 139 13.02 10.31 41.87
C ARG A 139 12.77 9.28 40.76
N PRO A 140 12.07 8.16 41.05
CA PRO A 140 11.69 7.20 40.02
C PRO A 140 10.54 7.76 39.17
N ILE A 141 10.80 7.96 37.88
CA ILE A 141 9.78 8.29 36.87
C ILE A 141 9.54 7.08 35.98
N THR A 142 8.27 6.75 35.76
CA THR A 142 7.88 5.74 34.80
C THR A 142 7.90 6.34 33.40
N VAL A 143 8.79 5.87 32.54
CA VAL A 143 8.91 6.29 31.15
C VAL A 143 8.46 5.15 30.25
N ASN A 144 7.59 5.47 29.30
CA ASN A 144 7.10 4.52 28.32
C ASN A 144 8.07 4.43 27.13
N LYS A 145 8.51 3.22 26.80
CA LYS A 145 9.35 2.92 25.64
C LYS A 145 8.58 2.07 24.64
N ILE A 146 8.59 2.46 23.37
CA ILE A 146 8.02 1.66 22.29
C ILE A 146 9.08 0.65 21.82
N ILE A 147 8.74 -0.63 21.83
CA ILE A 147 9.58 -1.73 21.34
C ILE A 147 8.79 -2.59 20.35
N SER A 148 9.47 -3.41 19.56
CA SER A 148 8.79 -4.39 18.69
C SER A 148 8.10 -5.46 19.52
N LYS A 149 6.83 -5.74 19.19
CA LYS A 149 5.97 -6.67 19.93
C LYS A 149 6.47 -8.11 19.83
N TYR A 150 6.88 -8.49 18.62
CA TYR A 150 7.40 -9.82 18.34
C TYR A 150 8.86 -9.73 17.87
N ASN A 151 9.64 -10.72 18.27
CA ASN A 151 10.94 -10.99 17.68
C ASN A 151 10.79 -12.19 16.75
N ILE A 152 11.20 -12.02 15.49
CA ILE A 152 11.01 -12.99 14.43
C ILE A 152 12.38 -13.40 13.91
N GLN A 153 12.68 -14.70 14.00
CA GLN A 153 13.88 -15.28 13.44
C GLN A 153 13.52 -15.97 12.12
N ASP A 154 14.15 -15.52 11.04
CA ASP A 154 13.95 -16.06 9.70
C ASP A 154 14.80 -17.33 9.53
N LEU A 155 14.15 -18.45 9.24
CA LEU A 155 14.82 -19.72 8.96
C LEU A 155 15.00 -19.91 7.45
N PRO A 156 16.05 -20.66 7.03
CA PRO A 156 16.21 -20.99 5.63
C PRO A 156 15.00 -21.78 5.11
N PRO A 157 14.66 -21.61 3.83
CA PRO A 157 13.61 -22.41 3.20
C PRO A 157 14.00 -23.90 3.20
N LEU A 158 12.99 -24.76 3.09
CA LEU A 158 13.18 -26.21 2.98
C LEU A 158 14.08 -26.55 1.79
N THR A 159 14.98 -27.51 2.00
CA THR A 159 15.82 -28.07 0.95
C THR A 159 14.99 -28.86 -0.06
N GLU A 160 15.54 -29.12 -1.26
CA GLU A 160 14.83 -29.88 -2.29
C GLU A 160 14.46 -31.31 -1.86
N GLU A 161 15.32 -31.94 -1.05
CA GLU A 161 15.06 -33.27 -0.51
C GLU A 161 13.88 -33.27 0.47
N GLU A 162 13.83 -32.28 1.35
CA GLU A 162 12.72 -32.09 2.30
C GLU A 162 11.41 -31.76 1.56
N LEU A 163 11.48 -30.95 0.50
CA LEU A 163 10.33 -30.67 -0.37
C LEU A 163 9.82 -31.93 -1.07
N LYS A 164 10.70 -32.81 -1.56
CA LYS A 164 10.29 -34.10 -2.15
C LYS A 164 9.60 -34.99 -1.12
N LYS A 165 10.16 -35.10 0.10
CA LYS A 165 9.54 -35.85 1.20
C LYS A 165 8.17 -35.28 1.58
N LEU A 166 8.05 -33.95 1.63
CA LEU A 166 6.79 -33.28 1.95
C LEU A 166 5.72 -33.52 0.87
N ARG A 167 6.09 -33.43 -0.42
CA ARG A 167 5.18 -33.75 -1.53
C ARG A 167 4.72 -35.20 -1.48
N GLN A 168 5.63 -36.14 -1.20
CA GLN A 168 5.29 -37.55 -1.03
C GLN A 168 4.30 -37.77 0.13
N ALA A 169 4.57 -37.15 1.29
CA ALA A 169 3.68 -37.24 2.45
C ALA A 169 2.29 -36.65 2.20
N GLN A 170 2.21 -35.52 1.49
CA GLN A 170 0.94 -34.91 1.07
C GLN A 170 0.17 -35.82 0.12
N ALA A 171 0.84 -36.36 -0.91
CA ALA A 171 0.21 -37.27 -1.88
C ALA A 171 -0.33 -38.56 -1.21
N MET A 172 0.38 -39.10 -0.23
CA MET A 172 -0.09 -40.25 0.56
C MET A 172 -1.34 -39.89 1.39
N ARG A 173 -1.35 -38.74 2.06
CA ARG A 173 -2.50 -38.30 2.86
C ARG A 173 -3.74 -38.05 1.98
N ASP A 174 -3.57 -37.38 0.85
CA ASP A 174 -4.65 -37.10 -0.08
C ASP A 174 -5.17 -38.38 -0.76
N GLY A 175 -4.29 -39.36 -0.98
CA GLY A 175 -4.65 -40.69 -1.48
C GLY A 175 -5.47 -41.50 -0.48
N VAL A 176 -5.09 -41.50 0.79
CA VAL A 176 -5.85 -42.19 1.86
C VAL A 176 -7.23 -41.55 2.08
N ALA A 177 -7.31 -40.21 2.05
CA ALA A 177 -8.58 -39.50 2.22
C ALA A 177 -9.62 -39.80 1.11
N LYS A 178 -9.20 -40.21 -0.09
CA LYS A 178 -10.10 -40.58 -1.19
C LYS A 178 -10.61 -42.02 -1.15
N VAL A 179 -10.08 -42.88 -0.28
CA VAL A 179 -10.49 -44.29 -0.16
C VAL A 179 -11.57 -44.47 0.93
N GLU A 180 -11.75 -43.46 1.79
CA GLU A 180 -12.74 -43.45 2.87
C GLU A 180 -14.06 -42.70 2.51
N GLU A 181 -14.21 -42.24 1.26
CA GLU A 181 -15.48 -41.75 0.67
C GLU A 181 -16.09 -42.76 -0.30
#